data_AF-A0A4R4QEZ6-F1
#
_entry.id   AF-A0A4R4QEZ6-F1
#
_cell.length_a   1.000
_cell.length_b   1.000
_cell.length_c   1.000
_cell.angle_alpha   90.00
_cell.angle_beta   90.00
_cell.angle_gamma   90.00
#
_symmetry.space_group_name_H-M   'P 1'
#
loop_
_entity.id
_entity.type
_entity.pdbx_description
1 polymer ?
#
loop_
_entity_poly.entity_id
_entity_poly.type
_entity_poly.pdbx_seq_one_letter_code
_entity_poly.pdbx_strand_id
1 'polypeptide(L)'
;MGASDRAAALRRARERQARIEAATARTVLAHSNVKRAVEAKAQAMERHDERIAAAELTSETETTLLAKVCGSAEAAAEILGISQREVRRMVRAERERQAVDQPRARGWEVQHDDTA
;
A
#
# COMPACT_ATOMS: atom_id res chain seq x y z
N MET A 1 -64.45 10.85 -21.73
CA MET A 1 -63.07 11.39 -21.59
C MET A 1 -62.76 12.30 -22.77
N GLY A 2 -62.62 13.60 -22.51
CA GLY A 2 -62.40 14.60 -23.57
C GLY A 2 -60.94 14.65 -24.05
N ALA A 3 -60.69 15.34 -25.16
CA ALA A 3 -59.32 15.59 -25.65
C ALA A 3 -58.47 16.38 -24.63
N SER A 4 -59.10 17.28 -23.86
CA SER A 4 -58.45 18.06 -22.80
C SER A 4 -57.91 17.19 -21.66
N ASP A 5 -58.68 16.20 -21.21
CA ASP A 5 -58.27 15.27 -20.15
C ASP A 5 -57.07 14.42 -20.57
N ARG A 6 -57.07 13.97 -21.83
CA ARG A 6 -55.96 13.22 -22.43
C ARG A 6 -54.69 14.07 -22.52
N ALA A 7 -54.79 15.33 -22.92
CA ALA A 7 -53.66 16.25 -22.95
C ALA A 7 -53.10 16.53 -21.54
N ALA A 8 -53.97 16.71 -20.54
CA ALA A 8 -53.56 16.89 -19.15
C ALA A 8 -52.88 15.64 -18.56
N ALA A 9 -53.36 14.44 -18.89
CA ALA A 9 -52.74 13.18 -18.49
C ALA A 9 -51.34 13.00 -19.11
N LEU A 10 -51.18 13.32 -20.39
CA LEU A 10 -49.88 13.26 -21.08
C LEU A 10 -48.86 14.24 -20.47
N ARG A 11 -49.28 15.47 -20.11
CA ARG A 11 -48.38 16.42 -19.42
C ARG A 11 -47.89 15.87 -18.09
N ARG A 12 -48.81 15.37 -17.24
CA ARG A 12 -48.43 14.75 -15.96
C ARG A 12 -47.51 13.54 -16.13
N ALA A 13 -47.73 12.73 -17.15
CA ALA A 13 -46.87 11.60 -17.46
C ALA A 13 -45.45 12.05 -17.84
N ARG A 14 -45.31 13.09 -18.67
CA ARG A 14 -44.01 13.68 -19.06
C ARG A 14 -43.29 14.32 -17.87
N GLU A 15 -44.01 15.06 -17.03
CA GLU A 15 -43.44 15.64 -15.82
C GLU A 15 -42.94 14.57 -14.86
N ARG A 16 -43.70 13.48 -14.68
CA ARG A 16 -43.26 12.33 -13.88
C ARG A 16 -42.01 11.67 -14.48
N GLN A 17 -41.98 11.49 -15.80
CA GLN A 17 -40.83 10.93 -16.49
C GLN A 17 -39.57 11.79 -16.30
N ALA A 18 -39.68 13.10 -16.48
CA ALA A 18 -38.57 14.02 -16.27
C ALA A 18 -38.05 13.99 -14.82
N ARG A 19 -38.93 13.85 -13.83
CA ARG A 19 -38.54 13.69 -12.42
C ARG A 19 -37.78 12.38 -12.17
N ILE A 20 -38.23 11.28 -12.79
CA ILE A 20 -37.56 9.98 -12.70
C ILE A 20 -36.18 10.06 -13.34
N GLU A 21 -36.07 10.62 -14.54
CA GLU A 21 -34.78 10.77 -15.24
C GLU A 21 -33.79 11.63 -14.44
N ALA A 22 -34.26 12.75 -13.88
CA ALA A 22 -33.43 13.60 -13.03
C ALA A 22 -32.98 12.89 -11.75
N ALA A 23 -33.87 12.09 -11.12
CA ALA A 23 -33.52 11.29 -9.96
C ALA A 23 -32.49 10.21 -10.31
N THR A 24 -32.68 9.49 -11.42
CA THR A 24 -31.75 8.47 -11.92
C THR A 24 -30.37 9.08 -12.22
N ALA A 25 -30.33 10.24 -12.90
CA ALA A 25 -29.08 10.93 -13.18
C ALA A 25 -28.32 11.30 -11.89
N ARG A 26 -29.02 11.82 -10.88
CA ARG A 26 -28.42 12.10 -9.56
C ARG A 26 -27.90 10.83 -8.89
N THR A 27 -28.65 9.73 -8.95
CA THR A 27 -28.23 8.46 -8.35
C THR A 27 -27.01 7.88 -9.05
N VAL A 28 -26.94 7.94 -10.38
CA VAL A 28 -25.76 7.48 -11.16
C VAL A 28 -24.52 8.31 -10.79
N LEU A 29 -24.66 9.63 -10.69
CA LEU A 29 -23.58 10.51 -10.26
C LEU A 29 -23.15 10.25 -8.80
N ALA A 30 -24.11 10.05 -7.90
CA ALA A 30 -23.81 9.71 -6.51
C ALA A 30 -23.07 8.37 -6.42
N HIS A 31 -23.51 7.37 -7.18
CA HIS A 31 -22.87 6.05 -7.21
C HIS A 31 -21.44 6.13 -7.75
N SER A 32 -21.20 6.87 -8.84
CA SER A 32 -19.85 7.03 -9.38
C SER A 32 -18.93 7.81 -8.42
N ASN A 33 -19.46 8.80 -7.70
CA ASN A 33 -18.72 9.52 -6.66
C ASN A 33 -18.33 8.60 -5.50
N VAL A 34 -19.25 7.76 -5.02
CA VAL A 34 -18.96 6.79 -3.96
C VAL A 34 -17.92 5.79 -4.41
N LYS A 35 -18.03 5.26 -5.63
CA LYS A 35 -17.02 4.34 -6.19
C LYS A 35 -15.63 4.97 -6.21
N ARG A 36 -15.51 6.21 -6.71
CA ARG A 36 -14.23 6.95 -6.70
C ARG A 36 -13.69 7.19 -5.30
N ALA A 37 -14.56 7.51 -4.34
CA ALA A 37 -14.14 7.70 -2.95
C ALA A 37 -13.62 6.42 -2.30
N VAL A 38 -14.25 5.27 -2.60
CA VAL A 38 -13.79 3.95 -2.14
C VAL A 38 -12.42 3.60 -2.73
N GLU A 39 -12.24 3.78 -4.04
CA GLU A 39 -10.97 3.54 -4.72
C GLU A 39 -9.85 4.45 -4.19
N ALA A 40 -10.14 5.75 -4.00
CA ALA A 40 -9.20 6.70 -3.43
C ALA A 40 -8.79 6.33 -2.00
N LYS A 41 -9.75 5.87 -1.18
CA LYS A 41 -9.46 5.39 0.18
C LYS A 41 -8.56 4.15 0.14
N ALA A 42 -8.84 3.18 -0.72
CA ALA A 42 -8.03 1.97 -0.83
C ALA A 42 -6.58 2.30 -1.19
N GLN A 43 -6.38 3.16 -2.19
CA GLN A 43 -5.03 3.61 -2.58
C GLN A 43 -4.33 4.41 -1.47
N ALA A 44 -5.06 5.23 -0.72
CA ALA A 44 -4.50 5.97 0.39
C ALA A 44 -4.05 5.05 1.53
N MET A 45 -4.79 3.97 1.78
CA MET A 45 -4.41 2.94 2.76
C MET A 45 -3.17 2.17 2.29
N GLU A 46 -3.14 1.72 1.04
CA GLU A 46 -1.97 1.03 0.48
C GLU A 46 -0.69 1.88 0.59
N ARG A 47 -0.73 3.15 0.17
CA ARG A 47 0.41 4.06 0.32
C ARG A 47 0.76 4.37 1.78
N HIS A 48 -0.21 4.30 2.68
CA HIS A 48 0.06 4.46 4.09
C HIS A 48 0.80 3.25 4.64
N ASP A 49 0.36 2.05 4.29
CA ASP A 49 0.98 0.80 4.71
C ASP A 49 2.40 0.67 4.11
N GLU A 50 2.61 1.08 2.86
CA GLU A 50 3.95 1.19 2.24
C GLU A 50 4.87 2.13 3.01
N ARG A 51 4.37 3.31 3.44
CA ARG A 51 5.16 4.25 4.24
C ARG A 51 5.48 3.73 5.63
N ILE A 52 4.54 3.02 6.27
CA ILE A 52 4.79 2.35 7.53
C ILE A 52 5.88 1.29 7.35
N ALA A 53 5.75 0.41 6.36
CA ALA A 53 6.73 -0.62 6.10
C ALA A 53 8.12 -0.05 5.81
N ALA A 54 8.21 1.04 5.04
CA ALA A 54 9.48 1.73 4.76
C ALA A 54 10.08 2.37 6.03
N ALA A 55 9.26 2.98 6.88
CA ALA A 55 9.71 3.56 8.14
C ALA A 55 10.16 2.49 9.14
N GLU A 56 9.42 1.39 9.24
CA GLU A 56 9.78 0.22 10.06
C GLU A 56 11.10 -0.38 9.60
N LEU A 57 11.26 -0.61 8.28
CA LEU A 57 12.51 -1.13 7.72
C LEU A 57 13.69 -0.21 8.04
N THR A 58 13.52 1.11 7.85
CA THR A 58 14.56 2.11 8.18
C THR A 58 14.93 2.04 9.65
N SER A 59 13.93 1.99 10.54
CA SER A 59 14.13 1.88 11.99
C SER A 59 14.84 0.58 12.38
N GLU A 60 14.53 -0.54 11.74
CA GLU A 60 15.22 -1.82 11.96
C GLU A 60 16.68 -1.77 11.51
N THR A 61 16.95 -1.16 10.35
CA THR A 61 18.30 -0.98 9.82
C THR A 61 19.12 -0.09 10.76
N GLU A 62 18.58 1.05 11.19
CA GLU A 62 19.22 1.94 12.15
C GLU A 62 19.48 1.27 13.50
N THR A 63 18.52 0.49 14.01
CA THR A 63 18.69 -0.30 15.24
C THR A 63 19.84 -1.31 15.09
N THR A 64 19.91 -1.97 13.93
CA THR A 64 20.97 -2.93 13.63
C THR A 64 22.34 -2.24 13.51
N LEU A 65 22.40 -1.06 12.90
CA LEU A 65 23.61 -0.24 12.83
C LEU A 65 24.06 0.18 14.23
N LEU A 66 23.14 0.61 15.09
CA LEU A 66 23.46 0.96 16.47
C LEU A 66 24.03 -0.25 17.23
N ALA A 67 23.41 -1.43 17.10
CA ALA A 67 23.92 -2.66 17.71
C ALA A 67 25.32 -3.03 17.22
N LYS A 68 25.63 -2.79 15.93
CA LYS A 68 26.98 -2.97 15.37
C LYS A 68 27.98 -1.97 15.95
N VAL A 69 27.62 -0.69 16.03
CA VAL A 69 28.47 0.37 16.59
C VAL A 69 28.76 0.13 18.07
N CYS A 70 27.76 -0.31 18.84
CA CYS A 70 27.93 -0.62 20.26
C CYS A 70 28.68 -1.94 20.51
N GLY A 71 28.81 -2.80 19.50
CA GLY A 71 29.33 -4.16 19.66
C GLY A 71 28.49 -5.07 20.56
N SER A 72 27.32 -4.61 21.01
CA SER A 72 26.45 -5.30 21.97
C SER A 72 24.98 -4.98 21.72
N ALA A 73 24.17 -6.03 21.66
CA ALA A 73 22.71 -5.91 21.59
C ALA A 73 22.11 -5.42 22.91
N GLU A 74 22.81 -5.61 24.04
CA GLU A 74 22.36 -5.11 25.35
C GLU A 74 22.47 -3.59 25.43
N ALA A 75 23.65 -3.06 25.10
CA ALA A 75 23.90 -1.62 25.11
C ALA A 75 22.97 -0.88 24.13
N ALA A 76 22.75 -1.42 22.93
CA ALA A 76 21.81 -0.84 21.98
C ALA A 76 20.36 -0.88 22.50
N ALA A 77 19.96 -1.95 23.20
CA ALA A 77 18.63 -2.06 23.78
C ALA A 77 18.41 -1.04 24.92
N GLU A 78 19.42 -0.83 25.75
CA GLU A 78 19.42 0.18 26.81
C GLU A 78 19.28 1.60 26.23
N ILE A 79 20.08 1.93 25.19
CA ILE A 79 20.01 3.25 24.52
C ILE A 79 18.63 3.51 23.91
N LEU A 80 18.06 2.51 23.25
CA LEU A 80 16.77 2.63 22.56
C LEU A 80 15.56 2.48 23.48
N GLY A 81 15.76 2.03 24.72
CA GLY A 81 14.65 1.74 25.65
C GLY A 81 13.76 0.57 25.20
N ILE A 82 14.31 -0.38 24.43
CA ILE A 82 13.59 -1.57 23.94
C ILE A 82 14.21 -2.85 24.49
N SER A 83 13.61 -4.01 24.20
CA SER A 83 14.13 -5.27 24.74
C SER A 83 15.37 -5.77 23.97
N GLN A 84 16.34 -6.36 24.67
CA GLN A 84 17.49 -7.01 24.03
C GLN A 84 17.06 -8.11 23.04
N ARG A 85 15.97 -8.83 23.36
CA ARG A 85 15.38 -9.84 22.47
C ARG A 85 14.94 -9.24 21.14
N GLU A 86 14.36 -8.06 21.16
CA GLU A 86 13.91 -7.34 19.98
C GLU A 86 15.08 -6.87 19.12
N VAL A 87 16.12 -6.28 19.73
CA VAL A 87 17.35 -5.93 19.00
C VAL A 87 17.95 -7.15 18.31
N ARG A 88 18.07 -8.28 19.02
CA ARG A 88 18.59 -9.54 18.43
C ARG A 88 17.71 -10.04 17.27
N ARG A 89 16.39 -9.92 17.38
CA ARG A 89 15.44 -10.27 16.32
C ARG A 89 15.68 -9.41 15.07
N MET A 90 15.79 -8.09 15.23
CA MET A 90 16.03 -7.15 14.13
C MET A 90 17.38 -7.39 13.45
N VAL A 91 18.45 -7.58 14.24
CA VAL A 91 19.79 -7.90 13.71
C VAL A 91 19.77 -9.21 12.92
N ARG A 92 19.01 -10.22 13.39
CA ARG A 92 18.87 -11.49 12.67
C ARG A 92 18.10 -11.31 11.35
N ALA A 93 16.97 -10.60 11.38
CA ALA A 93 16.17 -10.32 10.18
C ALA A 93 16.99 -9.57 9.12
N GLU A 94 17.80 -8.60 9.53
CA GLU A 94 18.70 -7.87 8.64
C GLU A 94 19.76 -8.78 8.00
N ARG A 95 20.34 -9.71 8.75
CA ARG A 95 21.28 -10.70 8.20
C ARG A 95 20.62 -11.62 7.18
N GLU A 96 19.39 -12.05 7.44
CA GLU A 96 18.62 -12.89 6.53
C GLU A 96 18.31 -12.14 5.22
N ARG A 97 17.95 -10.85 5.30
CA ARG A 97 17.78 -9.99 4.12
C ARG A 97 19.06 -9.85 3.29
N GLN A 98 20.17 -9.52 3.95
CA GLN A 98 21.48 -9.38 3.28
C GLN A 98 21.96 -10.68 2.62
N ALA A 99 21.59 -11.84 3.18
CA ALA A 99 21.92 -13.14 2.60
C ALA A 99 21.11 -13.45 1.32
N VAL A 100 19.90 -12.90 1.19
CA VAL A 100 19.06 -13.04 0.00
C VAL A 100 19.54 -12.12 -1.13
N ASP A 101 19.98 -10.91 -0.79
CA ASP A 101 20.41 -9.89 -1.77
C ASP A 101 21.83 -10.10 -2.32
N GLN A 102 22.61 -11.04 -1.76
CA GLN A 102 23.90 -11.42 -2.34
C GLN A 102 23.70 -12.48 -3.43
N PRO A 103 23.93 -12.16 -4.73
CA PRO A 103 24.14 -13.22 -5.70
C PRO A 103 25.34 -14.02 -5.23
N ARG A 104 25.17 -15.32 -4.99
CA ARG A 104 26.29 -16.24 -4.76
C ARG A 104 27.33 -15.94 -5.85
N ALA A 105 28.45 -15.34 -5.48
CA ALA A 105 29.60 -15.21 -6.35
C ALA A 105 30.03 -16.63 -6.71
N ARG A 106 29.48 -17.17 -7.81
CA ARG A 106 29.99 -18.40 -8.41
C ARG A 106 31.38 -18.05 -8.88
N GLY A 107 32.35 -18.84 -8.43
CA GLY A 107 33.74 -18.71 -8.81
C GLY A 107 33.86 -18.57 -10.32
N TRP A 108 34.48 -17.49 -10.76
CA TRP A 108 35.06 -17.42 -12.09
C TRP A 108 36.24 -18.38 -12.06
N GLU A 109 36.01 -19.63 -12.43
CA GLU A 109 37.06 -20.54 -12.81
C GLU A 109 37.60 -20.01 -14.15
N VAL A 110 38.70 -19.27 -14.08
CA VAL A 110 39.42 -18.80 -15.25
C VAL A 110 40.06 -20.02 -15.90
N GLN A 111 39.42 -20.56 -16.94
CA GLN A 111 40.07 -21.49 -17.87
C GLN A 111 41.17 -20.72 -18.59
N HIS A 112 42.41 -20.93 -18.15
CA HIS A 112 43.58 -20.66 -18.97
C HIS A 112 43.64 -21.74 -20.05
N ASP A 113 43.16 -21.41 -21.25
CA ASP A 113 43.48 -22.19 -22.45
C ASP A 113 44.94 -21.93 -22.83
N ASP A 114 45.84 -22.75 -22.28
CA ASP A 114 47.18 -22.93 -22.83
C ASP A 114 47.06 -23.71 -24.14
N THR A 115 47.05 -22.99 -25.25
CA THR A 115 47.31 -23.56 -26.58
C THR A 115 48.79 -23.37 -26.90
N ALA A 116 49.49 -24.50 -27.02
CA ALA A 116 50.83 -24.63 -27.60
C ALA A 116 50.72 -25.28 -28.98
#